data_AF-A0A1G1HIC7-F1
#
_entry.id   AF-A0A1G1HIC7-F1
#
_cell.length_a   1.000
_cell.length_b   1.000
_cell.length_c   1.000
_cell.angle_alpha   90.00
_cell.angle_beta   90.00
_cell.angle_gamma   90.00
#
_symmetry.space_group_name_H-M   'P 1'
#
loop_
_entity.id
_entity.type
_entity.pdbx_description
1 polymer ?
#
loop_
_entity_poly.entity_id
_entity_poly.type
_entity_poly.pdbx_seq_one_letter_code
_entity_poly.pdbx_strand_id
1 'polypeptide(L)'
;MLKADEPAVKEESLSIEKPREISSGWEPNILAFACHYCAFAAADLAGVMRLSYPLAVKVIRLPCTGKLDYIHILHAFERGVDGVFVAG
;
A
#
# COMPACT_ATOMS: atom_id res chain seq x y z
N MET A 1 -31.36 -1.60 -5.87
CA MET A 1 -31.91 -2.81 -5.23
C MET A 1 -30.83 -3.91 -5.30
N LEU A 2 -29.95 -3.89 -4.28
CA LEU A 2 -29.20 -5.01 -3.70
C LEU A 2 -28.31 -5.94 -4.56
N LYS A 3 -27.09 -6.12 -4.00
CA LYS A 3 -26.07 -7.17 -4.15
C LYS A 3 -24.93 -6.83 -5.12
N ALA A 4 -23.65 -6.92 -4.76
CA ALA A 4 -23.04 -7.37 -3.51
C ALA A 4 -21.65 -6.73 -3.42
N ASP A 5 -21.31 -6.24 -2.22
CA ASP A 5 -19.92 -6.10 -1.79
C ASP A 5 -19.17 -7.37 -2.16
N GLU A 6 -18.20 -7.22 -3.06
CA GLU A 6 -17.32 -8.30 -3.48
C GLU A 6 -16.63 -8.82 -2.20
N PRO A 7 -16.81 -10.11 -1.87
CA PRO A 7 -16.51 -10.64 -0.57
C PRO A 7 -15.02 -10.48 -0.28
N ALA A 8 -14.73 -9.83 0.85
CA ALA A 8 -13.43 -9.80 1.48
C ALA A 8 -12.80 -11.20 1.40
N VAL A 9 -11.76 -11.32 0.58
CA VAL A 9 -10.91 -12.50 0.50
C VAL A 9 -10.37 -12.72 1.92
N LYS A 10 -10.90 -13.74 2.59
CA LYS A 10 -10.38 -14.23 3.86
C LYS A 10 -9.07 -14.95 3.56
N GLU A 11 -7.99 -14.21 3.46
CA GLU A 11 -6.65 -14.76 3.66
C GLU A 11 -6.46 -14.96 5.17
N GLU A 12 -6.72 -16.18 5.63
CA GLU A 12 -6.19 -16.66 6.91
C GLU A 12 -4.65 -16.72 6.80
N SER A 13 -4.03 -15.57 7.02
CA SER A 13 -2.59 -15.48 7.26
C SER A 13 -2.33 -15.83 8.72
N LEU A 14 -1.48 -16.83 8.95
CA LEU A 14 -0.92 -17.13 10.27
C LEU A 14 0.01 -15.99 10.68
N SER A 15 -0.57 -14.90 11.18
CA SER A 15 0.16 -13.72 11.62
C SER A 15 0.87 -14.03 12.94
N ILE A 16 2.20 -14.06 12.89
CA ILE A 16 3.10 -14.16 14.05
C ILE A 16 2.86 -12.99 15.03
N GLU A 17 2.32 -11.88 14.53
CA GLU A 17 1.96 -10.70 15.31
C GLU A 17 0.46 -10.67 15.63
N LYS A 18 0.14 -10.33 16.89
CA LYS A 18 -1.24 -10.20 17.36
C LYS A 18 -1.93 -9.06 16.59
N PRO A 19 -3.07 -9.32 15.91
CA PRO A 19 -3.83 -8.29 15.24
C PRO A 19 -4.19 -7.18 16.24
N ARG A 20 -3.80 -5.95 15.93
CA ARG A 20 -4.14 -4.78 16.75
C ARG A 20 -5.59 -4.42 16.49
N GLU A 21 -6.36 -4.17 17.54
CA GLU A 21 -7.74 -3.67 17.39
C GLU A 21 -7.69 -2.29 16.73
N ILE A 22 -8.41 -2.15 15.61
CA ILE A 22 -8.48 -0.93 14.81
C ILE A 22 -9.74 -0.17 15.25
N SER A 23 -9.63 1.12 15.56
CA SER A 23 -10.78 1.94 15.95
C SER A 23 -11.71 2.20 14.77
N SER A 24 -13.02 2.35 15.02
CA SER A 24 -14.09 2.39 14.01
C SER A 24 -14.15 3.68 13.16
N GLY A 25 -13.06 4.44 13.08
CA GLY A 25 -12.96 5.68 12.30
C GLY A 25 -11.53 6.03 11.90
N TRP A 26 -10.62 5.06 11.96
CA TRP A 26 -9.24 5.23 11.54
C TRP A 26 -9.12 5.00 10.02
N GLU A 27 -8.57 5.99 9.31
CA GLU A 27 -8.23 5.86 7.90
C GLU A 27 -6.73 5.60 7.75
N PRO A 28 -6.32 4.49 7.10
CA PRO A 28 -4.90 4.21 6.91
C PRO A 28 -4.26 5.24 6.00
N ASN A 29 -3.06 5.69 6.36
CA ASN A 29 -2.20 6.48 5.49
C ASN A 29 -1.00 5.63 5.07
N ILE A 30 -1.01 5.14 3.83
CA ILE A 30 0.03 4.23 3.31
C ILE A 30 0.86 4.93 2.23
N LEU A 31 2.17 4.83 2.35
CA LEU A 31 3.12 5.35 1.36
C LEU A 31 3.78 4.21 0.59
N ALA A 32 3.63 4.19 -0.72
CA ALA A 32 4.19 3.17 -1.60
C ALA A 32 5.38 3.73 -2.39
N PHE A 33 6.57 3.17 -2.20
CA PHE A 33 7.74 3.43 -3.02
C PHE A 33 7.79 2.44 -4.18
N ALA A 34 7.59 2.96 -5.40
CA ALA A 34 7.55 2.16 -6.61
C ALA A 34 8.75 2.46 -7.51
N CYS A 35 9.50 1.43 -7.89
CA CYS A 35 10.50 1.56 -8.93
C CYS A 35 9.85 1.92 -10.27
N HIS A 36 10.58 2.67 -11.09
CA HIS A 36 10.09 3.16 -12.37
C HIS A 36 9.75 2.04 -13.36
N TYR A 37 10.60 1.01 -13.42
CA TYR A 37 10.56 0.03 -14.51
C TYR A 37 9.60 -1.14 -14.26
N CYS A 38 9.47 -1.60 -13.01
CA CYS A 38 8.64 -2.77 -12.68
C CYS A 38 7.39 -2.35 -11.92
N ALA A 39 7.53 -1.81 -10.70
CA ALA A 39 6.41 -1.53 -9.81
C ALA A 39 5.49 -0.42 -10.32
N PHE A 40 6.06 0.67 -10.85
CA PHE A 40 5.25 1.76 -11.41
C PHE A 40 4.57 1.32 -12.72
N ALA A 41 5.25 0.52 -13.56
CA ALA A 41 4.65 -0.08 -14.74
C ALA A 41 3.50 -1.06 -14.39
N ALA A 42 3.64 -1.82 -13.30
CA ALA A 42 2.56 -2.67 -12.78
C ALA A 42 1.38 -1.84 -12.24
N ALA A 43 1.65 -0.71 -11.59
CA ALA A 43 0.61 0.23 -11.17
C ALA A 43 -0.13 0.85 -12.37
N ASP A 44 0.60 1.21 -13.43
CA ASP A 44 0.00 1.68 -14.69
C ASP A 44 -0.87 0.60 -15.34
N LEU A 45 -0.41 -0.66 -15.35
CA LEU A 45 -1.18 -1.80 -15.84
C LEU A 45 -2.46 -2.01 -15.00
N ALA A 46 -2.38 -1.92 -13.68
CA ALA A 46 -3.55 -1.98 -12.80
C ALA A 46 -4.56 -0.87 -13.14
N GLY A 47 -4.08 0.33 -13.49
CA GLY A 47 -4.90 1.44 -14.00
C GLY A 47 -5.57 1.12 -15.34
N VAL A 48 -4.84 0.54 -16.30
CA VAL A 48 -5.40 0.08 -17.60
C VAL A 48 -6.47 -0.99 -17.39
N MET A 49 -6.25 -1.91 -16.46
CA MET A 49 -7.20 -2.95 -16.08
C MET A 49 -8.37 -2.43 -15.24
N ARG A 50 -8.36 -1.14 -14.85
CA ARG A 50 -9.37 -0.50 -14.01
C ARG A 50 -9.56 -1.19 -12.66
N LEU A 51 -8.46 -1.67 -12.08
CA LEU A 51 -8.47 -2.22 -10.74
C LEU A 51 -8.59 -1.09 -9.73
N SER A 52 -9.67 -1.11 -8.95
CA SER A 52 -9.88 -0.17 -7.86
C SER A 52 -8.95 -0.51 -6.69
N TYR A 53 -8.27 0.51 -6.17
CA TYR A 53 -7.50 0.41 -4.93
C TYR A 53 -7.92 1.54 -3.97
N PRO A 54 -7.71 1.38 -2.66
CA PRO A 54 -8.07 2.40 -1.68
C PRO A 54 -7.30 3.72 -1.88
N LEU A 55 -7.99 4.86 -1.75
CA LEU A 55 -7.40 6.21 -1.83
C LEU A 55 -6.37 6.51 -0.72
N ALA A 56 -6.31 5.65 0.29
CA ALA A 56 -5.33 5.66 1.37
C ALA A 56 -3.87 5.55 0.89
N VAL A 57 -3.65 4.87 -0.25
CA VAL A 57 -2.32 4.56 -0.77
C VAL A 57 -1.80 5.68 -1.67
N LYS A 58 -0.63 6.22 -1.34
CA LYS A 58 0.04 7.28 -2.11
C LYS A 58 1.34 6.75 -2.69
N VAL A 59 1.51 6.85 -4.01
CA VAL A 59 2.67 6.27 -4.71
C VAL A 59 3.76 7.33 -4.96
N ILE A 60 4.99 7.04 -4.53
CA ILE A 60 6.21 7.77 -4.86
C ILE A 60 6.99 6.99 -5.91
N ARG A 61 7.24 7.63 -7.05
CA ARG A 61 8.04 7.07 -8.14
C ARG A 61 9.53 7.27 -7.88
N LEU A 62 10.29 6.19 -7.93
CA LEU A 62 11.75 6.18 -7.81
C LEU A 62 12.38 5.62 -9.10
N PRO A 63 13.62 5.99 -9.47
CA PRO A 63 14.28 5.40 -10.65
C PRO A 63 14.47 3.88 -10.49
N CYS A 64 14.82 3.41 -9.29
CA CYS A 64 14.94 2.01 -8.92
C CYS A 64 14.80 1.88 -7.39
N THR A 65 14.42 0.70 -6.87
CA THR A 65 14.42 0.43 -5.41
C THR A 65 15.79 0.57 -4.78
N GLY A 66 16.89 0.42 -5.54
CA GLY A 66 18.24 0.66 -5.06
C GLY A 66 18.53 2.12 -4.65
N LYS A 67 17.65 3.07 -5.00
CA LYS A 67 17.75 4.47 -4.52
C LYS A 67 17.13 4.65 -3.13
N LEU A 68 16.30 3.69 -2.69
CA LEU A 68 15.63 3.75 -1.40
C LEU A 68 16.64 3.45 -0.28
N ASP A 69 16.62 4.28 0.75
CA ASP A 69 17.46 4.16 1.93
C ASP A 69 16.57 4.17 3.18
N TYR A 70 17.03 3.60 4.29
CA TYR A 70 16.27 3.50 5.54
C TYR A 70 15.83 4.87 6.05
N ILE A 71 16.62 5.92 5.81
CA ILE A 71 16.27 7.32 6.15
C ILE A 71 14.92 7.72 5.53
N HIS A 72 14.63 7.32 4.29
CA HIS A 72 13.36 7.67 3.64
C HIS A 72 12.17 6.97 4.29
N ILE A 73 12.36 5.73 4.74
CA ILE A 73 11.34 4.94 5.42
C ILE A 73 11.07 5.53 6.81
N LEU A 74 12.11 5.81 7.58
CA LEU A 74 11.99 6.42 8.91
C LEU A 74 11.34 7.81 8.83
N HIS A 75 11.75 8.63 7.86
CA HIS A 75 11.15 9.95 7.63
C HIS A 75 9.67 9.86 7.25
N ALA A 76 9.24 8.79 6.58
CA ALA A 76 7.82 8.56 6.30
C ALA A 76 7.05 8.30 7.60
N PHE A 77 7.57 7.45 8.48
CA PHE A 77 6.96 7.18 9.79
C PHE A 77 6.95 8.42 10.69
N GLU A 78 8.02 9.21 10.71
CA GLU A 78 8.07 10.50 11.43
C GLU A 78 6.98 11.48 10.97
N ARG A 79 6.57 11.40 9.71
CA ARG A 79 5.49 12.22 9.13
C ARG A 79 4.07 11.68 9.40
N GLY A 80 3.94 10.60 10.17
CA GLY A 80 2.63 10.02 10.49
C GLY A 80 2.06 9.15 9.37
N VAL A 81 2.92 8.49 8.60
CA VAL A 81 2.51 7.38 7.71
C VAL A 81 2.35 6.13 8.56
N ASP A 82 1.23 5.42 8.42
CA ASP A 82 0.94 4.22 9.21
C ASP A 82 1.61 2.97 8.64
N GLY A 83 1.88 2.97 7.33
CA GLY A 83 2.51 1.85 6.64
C GLY A 83 3.29 2.28 5.42
N VAL A 84 4.41 1.60 5.19
CA VAL A 84 5.25 1.80 4.00
C VAL A 84 5.26 0.52 3.18
N PHE A 85 4.95 0.65 1.89
CA PHE A 85 5.05 -0.43 0.91
C PHE A 85 6.22 -0.15 -0.03
N VAL A 86 7.08 -1.14 -0.29
CA VAL A 86 8.22 -1.00 -1.19
C VAL A 86 8.15 -2.09 -2.24
N ALA A 87 8.13 -1.69 -3.51
CA ALA A 87 8.10 -2.62 -4.64
C ALA A 87 9.12 -2.21 -5.71
N GLY A 88 9.85 -3.23 -6.20
CA GLY A 88 10.95 -3.12 -7.15
C GLY A 88 10.80 -4.05 -8.33
#